data_AF-A0A6N0M2G7-F1
#
_entry.id   AF-A0A6N0M2G7-F1
#
_cell.length_a   1.000
_cell.length_b   1.000
_cell.length_c   1.000
_cell.angle_alpha   90.00
_cell.angle_beta   90.00
_cell.angle_gamma   90.00
#
_symmetry.space_group_name_H-M   'P 1'
#
loop_
_entity.id
_entity.type
_entity.pdbx_description
1 polymer ?
#
loop_
_entity_poly.entity_id
_entity_poly.type
_entity_poly.pdbx_seq_one_letter_code
_entity_poly.pdbx_strand_id
1 'polypeptide(L)' 'MRPVRREKLNRAANSGENPGFDFLQECWNDDPALQIVIKKLLVKFPQWGIGCVDGELIEREE' A
#
# COMPACT_ATOMS: atom_id res chain seq x y z
N MET A 1 11.54 -12.27 3.79
CA MET A 1 10.54 -11.21 4.09
C MET A 1 10.26 -10.30 2.90
N ARG A 2 11.24 -9.56 2.36
CA ARG A 2 11.03 -8.65 1.19
C ARG A 2 10.35 -9.27 -0.06
N PRO A 3 10.69 -10.50 -0.51
CA PRO A 3 10.04 -11.11 -1.68
C PRO A 3 8.53 -11.34 -1.49
N VAL A 4 8.13 -11.79 -0.29
CA VAL A 4 6.73 -12.12 0.05
C VAL A 4 5.87 -10.85 0.08
N ARG A 5 6.38 -9.77 0.67
CA ARG A 5 5.67 -8.48 0.72
C ARG A 5 5.45 -7.93 -0.69
N ARG A 6 6.47 -7.98 -1.55
CA ARG A 6 6.36 -7.54 -2.94
C ARG A 6 5.36 -8.37 -3.74
N GLU A 7 5.32 -9.68 -3.52
CA GLU A 7 4.36 -10.57 -4.18
C GLU A 7 2.91 -10.24 -3.80
N LYS A 8 2.63 -10.02 -2.51
CA LYS A 8 1.28 -9.63 -2.05
C LYS A 8 0.86 -8.26 -2.62
N LEU A 9 1.77 -7.29 -2.72
CA LEU A 9 1.50 -6.01 -3.38
C LEU A 9 1.22 -6.18 -4.89
N ASN A 10 1.95 -7.06 -5.58
CA ASN A 10 1.67 -7.38 -6.98
C ASN A 10 0.30 -8.05 -7.15
N ARG A 11 -0.08 -8.95 -6.23
CA ARG A 11 -1.42 -9.56 -6.23
C ARG A 11 -2.50 -8.51 -6.06
N ALA A 12 -2.38 -7.61 -5.09
CA ALA A 12 -3.30 -6.49 -4.90
C ALA A 12 -3.39 -5.60 -6.16
N ALA A 13 -2.25 -5.35 -6.83
CA ALA A 13 -2.21 -4.60 -8.08
C ALA A 13 -3.07 -5.23 -9.20
N ASN A 14 -3.11 -6.56 -9.24
CA ASN A 14 -3.79 -7.35 -10.27
C ASN A 14 -5.25 -7.63 -9.92
N SER A 15 -5.57 -7.92 -8.66
CA SER A 15 -6.94 -8.26 -8.23
C SER A 15 -7.78 -7.06 -7.81
N GLY A 16 -7.16 -5.95 -7.40
CA GLY A 16 -7.86 -4.83 -6.77
C GLY A 16 -8.33 -5.11 -5.33
N GLU A 17 -7.96 -6.27 -4.78
CA GLU A 17 -8.22 -6.64 -3.39
C GLU A 17 -7.35 -5.78 -2.46
N ASN A 18 -7.98 -5.09 -1.50
CA ASN A 18 -7.25 -4.27 -0.53
C ASN A 18 -6.43 -5.19 0.39
N PRO A 19 -5.08 -5.05 0.43
CA PRO A 19 -4.23 -5.91 1.25
C PRO A 19 -4.27 -5.59 2.75
N GLY A 20 -4.97 -4.51 3.15
CA GLY A 20 -5.15 -4.03 4.51
C GLY A 20 -4.17 -2.93 4.91
N PHE A 21 -4.61 -1.98 5.74
CA PHE A 21 -3.80 -0.85 6.20
C PHE A 21 -2.55 -1.31 6.95
N ASP A 22 -2.68 -2.20 7.94
CA ASP A 22 -1.55 -2.71 8.74
C ASP A 22 -0.43 -3.30 7.86
N PHE A 23 -0.81 -4.07 6.83
CA PHE A 23 0.15 -4.66 5.91
C PHE A 23 0.86 -3.59 5.07
N LEU A 24 0.12 -2.58 4.59
CA LEU A 24 0.69 -1.48 3.84
C LEU A 24 1.64 -0.66 4.73
N GLN A 25 1.28 -0.40 5.98
CA GLN A 25 2.12 0.29 6.96
C GLN A 25 3.39 -0.50 7.29
N GLU A 26 3.29 -1.81 7.48
CA GLU A 26 4.45 -2.69 7.67
C GLU A 26 5.40 -2.62 6.46
N CYS A 27 4.85 -2.66 5.23
CA CYS A 27 5.65 -2.54 4.00
C CYS A 27 6.26 -1.14 3.84
N TRP A 28 5.54 -0.09 4.25
CA TRP A 28 5.96 1.29 4.16
C TRP A 28 7.19 1.59 5.01
N ASN A 29 7.25 0.97 6.18
CA ASN A 29 8.35 1.12 7.15
C ASN A 29 9.58 0.23 6.82
N ASP A 30 9.43 -0.79 5.96
CA ASP A 30 10.48 -1.77 5.66
C ASP A 30 11.46 -1.31 4.56
N ASP A 31 10.94 -0.77 3.44
CA ASP A 31 11.75 -0.48 2.25
C ASP A 31 11.19 0.71 1.43
N PRO A 32 11.99 1.75 1.17
CA PRO A 32 11.59 2.89 0.33
C PRO A 32 11.09 2.50 -1.07
N ALA A 33 11.58 1.39 -1.64
CA ALA A 33 11.10 0.90 -2.93
C ALA A 33 9.65 0.40 -2.87
N LEU A 34 9.20 -0.12 -1.71
CA LEU A 34 7.82 -0.53 -1.51
C LEU A 34 6.89 0.68 -1.37
N GLN A 35 7.36 1.79 -0.79
CA GLN A 35 6.58 3.04 -0.72
C GLN A 35 6.16 3.52 -2.11
N ILE A 36 7.05 3.43 -3.11
CA ILE A 36 6.73 3.82 -4.49
C ILE A 36 5.62 2.94 -5.07
N VAL A 37 5.67 1.63 -4.80
CA VAL A 37 4.63 0.68 -5.25
C VAL A 37 3.31 0.98 -4.57
N ILE A 38 3.32 1.19 -3.25
CA ILE A 38 2.13 1.50 -2.45
C ILE A 38 1.50 2.81 -2.93
N LYS A 39 2.27 3.88 -3.13
CA LYS A 39 1.75 5.16 -3.68
C LYS A 39 1.03 4.95 -5.01
N LYS A 40 1.59 4.15 -5.92
CA LYS A 40 0.94 3.82 -7.20
C LYS A 40 -0.36 3.05 -7.02
N LEU A 41 -0.41 2.12 -6.06
CA LEU A 41 -1.62 1.37 -5.73
C LEU A 41 -2.72 2.27 -5.17
N LEU A 42 -2.40 3.16 -4.23
CA LEU A 42 -3.37 4.08 -3.63
C LEU A 42 -3.96 5.06 -4.66
N VAL A 43 -3.15 5.50 -5.64
CA VAL A 43 -3.66 6.28 -6.78
C VAL A 43 -4.57 5.44 -7.69
N LYS A 44 -4.26 4.16 -7.89
CA LYS A 44 -5.04 3.25 -8.73
C LYS A 44 -6.36 2.82 -8.06
N PHE A 45 -6.38 2.72 -6.74
CA PHE A 45 -7.49 2.20 -5.95
C PHE A 45 -7.91 3.21 -4.85
N PRO A 46 -8.41 4.39 -5.22
CA PRO A 46 -8.80 5.42 -4.25
C PRO A 46 -9.91 4.95 -3.30
N GLN A 47 -10.74 3.98 -3.73
CA GLN A 47 -11.82 3.40 -2.92
C GLN A 47 -11.33 2.60 -1.71
N TRP A 48 -10.02 2.36 -1.58
CA TRP A 48 -9.47 1.72 -0.38
C TRP A 48 -9.46 2.64 0.84
N GLY A 49 -9.72 3.95 0.66
CA GLY A 49 -9.77 4.89 1.78
C GLY A 49 -8.41 5.08 2.46
N ILE A 50 -7.30 4.84 1.76
CA ILE A 50 -5.95 5.00 2.32
C ILE A 50 -5.19 6.06 1.52
N GLY A 51 -4.58 6.99 2.23
CA GLY A 51 -3.81 8.09 1.67
C GLY A 51 -2.35 8.08 2.09
N CYS A 52 -1.54 8.90 1.41
CA CYS A 52 -0.21 9.30 1.87
C CYS A 52 -0.22 10.81 2.12
N VAL A 53 0.04 11.24 3.36
CA VAL A 53 0.14 12.66 3.76
C VAL A 53 1.45 12.83 4.52
N ASP A 54 2.25 13.83 4.16
CA ASP A 54 3.55 14.13 4.79
C ASP A 54 4.52 12.94 4.93
N GLY A 55 4.40 11.97 4.03
CA GLY A 55 5.24 10.77 4.03
C GLY A 55 4.74 9.62 4.91
N GLU A 56 3.55 9.74 5.50
CA GLU A 56 2.90 8.71 6.30
C GLU A 56 1.62 8.18 5.64
N LEU A 57 1.30 6.92 5.92
CA LEU A 57 0.03 6.32 5.51
C LEU A 57 -1.04 6.69 6.53
N ILE A 58 -2.21 7.09 6.03
CA ILE A 58 -3.38 7.39 6.87
C ILE A 58 -4.62 6.71 6.29
N GLU A 59 -5.49 6.21 7.16
CA GLU A 59 -6.87 5.90 6.78
C GLU A 59 -7.63 7.22 6.64
N ARG A 60 -8.36 7.36 5.54
CA ARG A 60 -9.23 8.49 5.24
C ARG A 60 -10.64 8.03 5.54
N GLU A 61 -11.24 8.63 6.56
CA GLU A 61 -12.69 8.60 6.69
C GLU A 61 -13.27 9.55 5.64
N GLU A 62 -14.33 9.11 4.97
CA GLU A 62 -15.03 9.89 3.93
C GLU A 62 -15.72 11.13 4.50
#